data_AF-A0A7R9T6X4-F1
#
_entry.id   AF-A0A7R9T6X4-F1
#
_cell.length_a   1.000
_cell.length_b   1.000
_cell.length_c   1.000
_cell.angle_alpha   90.00
_cell.angle_beta   90.00
_cell.angle_gamma   90.00
#
_symmetry.space_group_name_H-M   'P 1'
#
loop_
_entity.id
_entity.type
_entity.pdbx_description
1 polymer ?
#
loop_
_entity_poly.entity_id
_entity_poly.type
_entity_poly.pdbx_seq_one_letter_code
_entity_poly.pdbx_strand_id
1 'polypeptide(L)'
;MGKKKKFAADRPWCFYCDREFEDEKILQNHQRAKHFKCLHPGCNRKLVTANGMAIHMLTVHKTTVAKVPNAIEGRDSVTDFAIEGMVGVPTAEEFNYETNTQIVRKTQKTGGEYEGMGAGPPPPPPPPP
;
A
#
# COMPACT_ATOMS: atom_id res chain seq x y z
N MET A 1 28.69 9.50 3.60
CA MET A 1 27.68 10.16 4.46
C MET A 1 26.39 10.33 3.67
N GLY A 2 25.35 9.54 3.96
CA GLY A 2 24.07 9.58 3.23
C GLY A 2 23.14 10.67 3.74
N LYS A 3 22.67 11.55 2.86
CA LYS A 3 21.67 12.59 3.17
C LYS A 3 20.36 11.90 3.59
N LYS A 4 20.07 11.91 4.89
CA LYS A 4 18.79 11.49 5.47
C LYS A 4 17.70 12.32 4.79
N LYS A 5 16.78 11.69 4.04
CA LYS A 5 15.57 12.35 3.56
C LYS A 5 14.72 12.61 4.81
N LYS A 6 14.93 13.78 5.41
CA LYS A 6 13.97 14.36 6.35
C LYS A 6 12.76 14.69 5.49
N PHE A 7 11.65 13.98 5.67
CA PHE A 7 10.37 14.53 5.24
C PHE A 7 10.28 15.91 5.88
N ALA A 8 10.01 16.93 5.07
CA ALA A 8 9.77 18.25 5.64
C ALA A 8 8.63 18.06 6.64
N ALA A 9 8.86 18.38 7.91
CA ALA A 9 7.85 18.20 8.97
C ALA A 9 6.51 18.92 8.65
N ASP A 10 6.54 19.81 7.67
CA ASP A 10 5.45 20.63 7.19
C ASP A 10 4.65 20.01 6.01
N ARG A 11 5.10 18.89 5.43
CA ARG A 11 4.42 18.27 4.27
C ARG A 11 3.84 16.90 4.59
N PRO A 12 2.51 16.72 4.45
CA PRO A 12 1.86 15.43 4.68
C PRO A 12 2.32 14.40 3.67
N TRP A 13 2.41 13.14 4.09
CA TRP A 13 2.86 12.03 3.25
C TRP A 13 2.06 10.75 3.53
N CYS A 14 2.01 9.85 2.54
CA CYS A 14 1.26 8.60 2.65
C CYS A 14 2.11 7.47 3.20
N PHE A 15 1.74 6.96 4.36
CA PHE A 15 2.38 5.81 4.99
C PHE A 15 2.50 4.58 4.08
N TYR A 16 1.46 4.30 3.28
CA TYR A 16 1.39 3.11 2.46
C TYR A 16 2.26 3.18 1.20
N CYS A 17 2.53 4.36 0.64
CA CYS A 17 3.27 4.48 -0.62
C CYS A 17 4.36 5.56 -0.69
N ASP A 18 4.72 6.16 0.45
CA ASP A 18 5.76 7.20 0.63
C ASP A 18 5.60 8.43 -0.30
N ARG A 19 4.38 8.69 -0.81
CA ARG A 19 4.10 9.90 -1.60
C ARG A 19 3.87 11.10 -0.69
N GLU A 20 4.46 12.24 -1.06
CA GLU A 20 4.27 13.53 -0.41
C GLU A 20 3.09 14.28 -1.05
N PHE A 21 2.40 15.09 -0.23
CA PHE A 21 1.25 15.88 -0.60
C PHE A 21 1.40 17.29 -0.04
N GLU A 22 0.67 18.23 -0.65
CA GLU A 22 0.65 19.63 -0.20
C GLU A 22 -0.25 19.84 1.02
N ASP A 23 -1.33 19.06 1.13
CA ASP A 23 -2.35 19.21 2.17
C ASP A 23 -2.85 17.83 2.66
N GLU A 24 -3.24 17.76 3.94
CA GLU A 24 -3.76 16.55 4.55
C GLU A 24 -5.04 16.05 3.85
N LYS A 25 -5.90 16.96 3.38
CA LYS A 25 -7.11 16.60 2.64
C LYS A 25 -6.77 15.88 1.34
N ILE A 26 -5.71 16.30 0.65
CA ILE A 26 -5.25 15.66 -0.58
C ILE A 26 -4.68 14.27 -0.26
N LEU A 27 -3.90 14.16 0.82
CA LEU A 27 -3.41 12.88 1.33
C LEU A 27 -4.57 11.93 1.68
N GLN A 28 -5.57 12.38 2.42
CA GLN A 28 -6.73 11.58 2.78
C GLN A 28 -7.51 11.12 1.54
N ASN A 29 -7.72 12.00 0.57
CA ASN A 29 -8.37 11.62 -0.69
C ASN A 29 -7.56 10.58 -1.46
N HIS A 30 -6.23 10.73 -1.48
CA HIS A 30 -5.32 9.74 -2.06
C HIS A 30 -5.44 8.38 -1.38
N GLN A 31 -5.41 8.33 -0.05
CA GLN A 31 -5.58 7.09 0.73
C GLN A 31 -6.90 6.38 0.36
N ARG A 32 -8.01 7.13 0.35
CA ARG A 32 -9.35 6.61 -0.01
C ARG A 32 -9.44 6.10 -1.44
N ALA A 33 -8.79 6.78 -2.39
CA ALA A 33 -8.86 6.44 -3.81
C ALA A 33 -7.93 5.29 -4.20
N LYS A 34 -6.76 5.17 -3.56
CA LYS A 34 -5.71 4.23 -3.95
C LYS A 34 -5.61 3.00 -3.05
N HIS A 35 -5.71 3.19 -1.74
CA HIS A 35 -5.43 2.14 -0.75
C HIS A 35 -6.71 1.55 -0.16
N PHE A 36 -7.73 2.38 0.08
CA PHE A 36 -8.97 1.98 0.75
C PHE A 36 -10.16 1.88 -0.20
N LYS A 37 -9.89 1.60 -1.48
CA LYS A 37 -10.93 1.28 -2.45
C LYS A 37 -11.30 -0.19 -2.29
N CYS A 38 -12.60 -0.46 -2.25
CA CYS A 38 -13.13 -1.80 -2.36
C CYS A 38 -12.53 -2.55 -3.56
N LEU A 39 -12.06 -3.77 -3.32
CA LEU A 39 -11.46 -4.64 -4.33
C LEU A 39 -12.48 -5.53 -5.05
N HIS A 40 -13.73 -5.57 -4.55
CA HIS A 40 -14.76 -6.42 -5.12
C HIS A 40 -15.25 -5.85 -6.47
N PRO A 41 -15.28 -6.67 -7.54
CA PRO A 41 -15.75 -6.23 -8.85
C PRO A 41 -17.18 -5.68 -8.77
N GLY A 42 -17.42 -4.54 -9.42
CA GLY A 42 -18.73 -3.87 -9.40
C GLY A 42 -19.03 -3.04 -8.15
N CYS A 43 -18.16 -3.06 -7.13
CA CYS A 43 -18.30 -2.21 -5.96
C CYS A 43 -17.29 -1.05 -6.01
N ASN A 44 -17.81 0.18 -6.02
CA ASN A 44 -17.00 1.40 -6.10
C ASN A 44 -16.88 2.12 -4.75
N ARG A 45 -17.11 1.40 -3.64
CA ARG A 45 -17.05 2.00 -2.30
C ARG A 45 -15.61 2.37 -1.96
N LYS A 46 -15.43 3.61 -1.49
CA LYS A 46 -14.16 4.13 -0.94
C LYS A 46 -14.33 4.28 0.56
N LEU A 47 -13.43 3.69 1.32
CA LEU A 47 -13.48 3.69 2.78
C LEU A 47 -12.43 4.66 3.32
N VAL A 48 -12.60 5.09 4.57
CA VAL A 48 -11.71 6.07 5.19
C VAL A 48 -10.45 5.42 5.76
N THR A 49 -10.55 4.16 6.18
CA THR A 49 -9.48 3.42 6.87
C THR A 49 -9.25 2.04 6.28
N ALA A 50 -8.05 1.49 6.51
CA ALA A 50 -7.68 0.13 6.12
C ALA A 50 -8.59 -0.92 6.79
N ASN A 51 -8.83 -0.78 8.09
CA ASN A 51 -9.76 -1.63 8.83
C ASN A 51 -11.20 -1.50 8.30
N GLY A 52 -11.65 -0.28 7.99
CA GLY A 52 -12.97 -0.06 7.41
C GLY A 52 -13.14 -0.74 6.05
N MET A 53 -12.09 -0.75 5.22
CA MET A 53 -12.07 -1.54 3.98
C MET A 53 -12.16 -3.04 4.26
N ALA A 54 -11.36 -3.58 5.18
CA ALA A 54 -11.39 -5.00 5.53
C ALA A 54 -12.75 -5.45 6.07
N ILE A 55 -13.35 -4.66 6.98
CA ILE A 55 -14.69 -4.91 7.51
C ILE A 55 -15.74 -4.82 6.39
N HIS A 56 -15.66 -3.84 5.50
CA HIS A 56 -16.59 -3.73 4.37
C HIS A 56 -16.51 -4.97 3.46
N MET A 57 -15.30 -5.46 3.17
CA MET A 57 -15.10 -6.68 2.40
C MET A 57 -15.69 -7.90 3.09
N LEU A 58 -15.45 -8.04 4.39
CA LEU A 58 -15.94 -9.17 5.17
C LEU A 58 -17.46 -9.15 5.32
N THR A 59 -18.05 -7.99 5.58
CA THR A 59 -19.48 -7.88 5.91
C THR A 59 -20.38 -7.89 4.68
N VAL A 60 -20.03 -7.14 3.64
CA VAL A 60 -20.85 -6.93 2.44
C VAL A 60 -20.53 -7.99 1.38
N HIS A 61 -19.26 -8.30 1.18
CA HIS A 61 -18.81 -9.18 0.10
C HIS A 61 -18.35 -10.56 0.58
N LYS A 62 -18.43 -10.82 1.89
CA LYS A 62 -17.97 -12.07 2.52
C LYS A 62 -16.56 -12.47 2.11
N THR A 63 -15.73 -11.47 1.83
CA THR A 63 -14.35 -11.64 1.37
C THR A 63 -13.42 -11.14 2.45
N THR A 64 -12.44 -11.96 2.83
CA THR A 64 -11.43 -11.56 3.83
C THR A 64 -10.27 -10.88 3.12
N VAL A 65 -9.88 -9.69 3.59
CA VAL A 65 -8.71 -8.97 3.10
C VAL A 65 -7.75 -8.78 4.26
N ALA A 66 -6.55 -9.34 4.13
CA ALA A 66 -5.50 -9.26 5.14
C ALA A 66 -4.44 -8.19 4.83
N LYS A 67 -4.45 -7.63 3.61
CA LYS A 67 -3.42 -6.70 3.13
C LYS A 67 -4.02 -5.53 2.35
N VAL A 68 -3.47 -4.35 2.57
CA VAL A 68 -3.79 -3.12 1.84
C VAL A 68 -3.15 -3.17 0.45
N PRO A 69 -3.93 -3.04 -0.64
CA PRO A 69 -3.39 -3.05 -1.99
C PRO A 69 -2.53 -1.80 -2.27
N ASN A 70 -1.51 -1.97 -3.11
CA ASN A 70 -0.56 -0.90 -3.49
C ASN A 70 0.24 -0.31 -2.33
N ALA A 71 0.28 -0.97 -1.18
CA ALA A 71 1.11 -0.59 -0.04
C ALA A 71 2.51 -1.19 -0.16
N ILE A 72 3.49 -0.54 0.47
CA ILE A 72 4.84 -1.05 0.64
C ILE A 72 4.79 -2.28 1.56
N GLU A 73 5.55 -3.31 1.23
CA GLU A 73 5.67 -4.53 2.05
C GLU A 73 6.16 -4.18 3.46
N GLY A 74 5.46 -4.69 4.48
CA GLY A 74 5.72 -4.35 5.89
C GLY A 74 4.97 -3.10 6.37
N ARG A 75 4.16 -2.47 5.49
CA ARG A 75 3.20 -1.41 5.81
C ARG A 75 1.81 -1.70 5.25
N ASP A 76 1.59 -2.92 4.78
CA ASP A 76 0.37 -3.39 4.14
C ASP A 76 -0.66 -3.97 5.12
N SER A 77 -0.36 -4.05 6.41
CA SER A 77 -1.30 -4.57 7.41
C SER A 77 -2.56 -3.71 7.54
N VAL A 78 -3.74 -4.33 7.44
CA VAL A 78 -5.05 -3.67 7.63
C VAL A 78 -5.45 -3.47 9.10
N THR A 79 -4.91 -4.28 10.02
CA THR A 79 -5.28 -4.28 11.44
C THR A 79 -4.28 -3.60 12.35
N ASP A 80 -3.01 -3.56 11.95
CA ASP A 80 -1.91 -3.17 12.84
C ASP A 80 -1.78 -1.65 12.98
N PHE A 81 -2.31 -0.87 12.02
CA PHE A 81 -2.14 0.58 11.98
C PHE A 81 -3.46 1.32 11.75
N ALA A 82 -3.82 2.19 12.69
CA ALA A 82 -4.98 3.08 12.61
C ALA A 82 -4.57 4.43 11.98
N ILE A 83 -4.24 4.42 10.68
CA ILE A 83 -3.74 5.61 9.98
C ILE A 83 -4.86 6.31 9.22
N GLU A 84 -5.09 7.58 9.56
CA GLU A 84 -6.04 8.49 8.93
C GLU A 84 -5.35 9.82 8.60
N GLY A 85 -5.03 10.08 7.33
CA GLY A 85 -4.20 11.24 6.99
C GLY A 85 -2.82 11.11 7.63
N MET A 86 -2.41 12.07 8.47
CA MET A 86 -1.21 11.99 9.31
C MET A 86 -1.49 11.49 10.73
N VAL A 87 -2.76 11.37 11.13
CA VAL A 87 -3.14 10.87 12.45
C VAL A 87 -2.86 9.37 12.50
N GLY A 88 -2.17 8.93 13.56
CA GLY A 88 -1.78 7.53 13.76
C GLY A 88 -0.58 7.09 12.94
N VAL A 89 0.06 7.98 12.17
CA VAL A 89 1.39 7.71 11.59
C VAL A 89 2.40 7.71 12.75
N PRO A 90 3.05 6.57 13.04
CA PRO A 90 4.05 6.52 14.11
C PRO A 90 5.16 7.52 13.82
N THR A 91 5.64 8.19 14.88
CA THR A 91 6.67 9.22 14.73
C THR A 91 7.95 8.61 14.16
N ALA A 92 8.79 9.42 13.50
CA ALA A 92 10.04 8.93 12.90
C ALA A 92 11.00 8.28 13.92
N GLU A 93 10.78 8.51 15.21
CA GLU A 93 11.49 7.93 16.34
C GLU A 93 11.01 6.52 16.66
N GLU A 94 9.72 6.25 16.44
CA GLU A 94 9.05 4.96 16.69
C GLU A 94 9.06 4.06 15.45
N PHE A 95 9.06 4.67 14.26
CA PHE A 95 9.07 3.96 12.99
C PHE A 95 10.42 4.18 12.31
N ASN A 96 11.33 3.23 12.46
CA ASN A 96 12.67 3.30 11.89
C ASN A 96 12.62 3.27 10.35
N TYR A 97 12.46 4.45 9.75
CA TYR A 97 12.40 4.73 8.32
C TYR A 97 13.61 4.16 7.57
N GLU A 98 14.78 4.07 8.23
CA GLU A 98 16.02 3.54 7.66
C GLU A 98 15.92 2.05 7.31
N THR A 99 15.14 1.27 8.06
CA THR A 99 14.92 -0.17 7.79
C THR A 99 14.00 -0.38 6.59
N ASN A 100 12.90 0.37 6.49
CA ASN A 100 11.94 0.21 5.40
C ASN A 100 12.45 0.74 4.05
N THR A 101 13.21 1.84 4.04
CA THR A 101 13.93 2.30 2.83
C THR A 101 14.98 1.28 2.39
N GLN A 102 15.64 0.58 3.32
CA GLN A 102 16.58 -0.49 2.97
C GLN A 102 15.88 -1.74 2.42
N ILE A 103 14.66 -2.06 2.84
CA ILE A 103 13.85 -3.14 2.25
C ILE A 103 13.46 -2.78 0.81
N VAL A 104 12.88 -1.60 0.57
CA VAL A 104 12.52 -1.15 -0.79
C VAL A 104 13.75 -1.03 -1.70
N ARG A 105 14.89 -0.55 -1.18
CA ARG A 105 16.16 -0.48 -1.93
C ARG A 105 16.80 -1.83 -2.16
N LYS A 106 16.72 -2.79 -1.21
CA LYS A 106 17.22 -4.16 -1.42
C LYS A 106 16.39 -4.89 -2.45
N THR A 107 15.06 -4.78 -2.41
CA THR A 107 14.17 -5.41 -3.41
C THR A 107 14.40 -4.85 -4.82
N GLN A 108 14.82 -3.58 -4.97
CA GLN A 108 15.26 -3.03 -6.27
C GLN A 108 16.70 -3.40 -6.66
N LYS A 109 17.55 -3.85 -5.72
CA LYS A 109 18.95 -4.24 -5.99
C LYS A 109 19.17 -5.75 -6.14
N THR A 110 18.21 -6.60 -5.79
CA THR A 110 18.26 -8.06 -6.01
C THR A 110 17.40 -8.47 -7.22
N GLY A 111 17.40 -7.65 -8.28
CA GLY A 111 16.58 -7.83 -9.49
C GLY A 111 17.37 -7.81 -10.81
N GLY A 112 18.68 -8.02 -10.76
CA GLY A 112 19.49 -8.52 -11.88
C GLY A 112 20.44 -9.53 -11.23
N GLU A 113 20.41 -10.81 -11.54
CA GLU A 113 20.57 -11.40 -12.87
C GLU A 113 20.33 -12.91 -12.71
N TYR A 114 19.37 -13.48 -13.45
CA TYR A 114 19.46 -14.86 -13.89
C TYR A 114 19.08 -14.88 -15.36
N GLU A 115 20.06 -15.19 -16.18
CA GLU A 115 19.87 -15.41 -17.60
C GLU A 115 18.97 -16.63 -17.82
N GLY A 116 18.08 -16.51 -18.80
CA GLY A 116 17.63 -17.60 -19.66
C GLY A 116 16.73 -18.65 -19.01
N MET A 117 15.43 -18.56 -19.29
CA MET A 117 14.55 -19.72 -19.60
C MET A 117 13.16 -19.18 -19.97
N GLY A 118 12.79 -19.29 -21.24
CA GLY A 118 11.49 -18.86 -21.75
C GLY A 118 10.32 -19.65 -21.15
N ALA A 119 9.25 -18.96 -20.83
CA ALA A 119 7.92 -19.52 -20.71
C ALA A 119 6.96 -18.59 -21.47
N GLY A 120 6.36 -19.12 -22.54
CA GLY A 120 5.42 -18.40 -23.39
C GLY A 120 4.12 -18.00 -22.68
N PRO A 121 3.23 -17.27 -23.37
CA PRO A 121 1.95 -16.85 -22.81
C PRO A 121 1.08 -18.06 -22.41
N PRO A 122 0.19 -17.92 -21.41
CA PRO A 122 -0.70 -19.00 -20.98
C PRO A 122 -1.66 -19.43 -22.11
N PRO A 123 -2.02 -20.72 -22.19
CA PRO A 123 -2.92 -21.21 -23.23
C PRO A 123 -4.35 -20.66 -23.06
N PRO A 124 -5.12 -20.50 -24.16
CA PRO A 124 -6.51 -20.04 -24.11
C PRO A 124 -7.45 -21.10 -23.51
N PRO A 125 -8.61 -20.70 -22.96
CA PRO A 125 -9.58 -21.63 -22.38
C PRO A 125 -10.26 -22.51 -23.45
N PRO A 126 -10.71 -23.74 -23.11
CA PRO A 126 -11.37 -24.63 -24.05
C PRO A 126 -12.78 -24.12 -24.43
N PRO A 127 -13.27 -24.43 -25.65
CA PRO A 127 -14.62 -24.05 -26.07
C PRO A 127 -15.70 -24.87 -25.35
N PRO A 128 -16.90 -24.30 -25.14
CA PRO A 128 -18.03 -24.99 -24.51
C PRO A 128 -18.64 -26.07 -25.43
N PRO A 129 -19.39 -27.04 -24.86
CA PRO A 129 -19.98 -28.15 -25.60
C PRO A 129 -21.14 -27.74 -26.52
#